data_AF-A0A2E3S5V6-F1
#
_entry.id   AF-A0A2E3S5V6-F1
#
_cell.length_a   1.000
_cell.length_b   1.000
_cell.length_c   1.000
_cell.angle_alpha   90.00
_cell.angle_beta   90.00
_cell.angle_gamma   90.00
#
_symmetry.space_group_name_H-M   'P 1'
#
loop_
_entity.id
_entity.type
_entity.pdbx_description
1 polymer ?
#
loop_
_entity_poly.entity_id
_entity_poly.type
_entity_poly.pdbx_seq_one_letter_code
_entity_poly.pdbx_strand_id
1 'polypeptide(L)'
;MPEPDSSSTLLNRVESHGQCFPWYLEKLSFILTIIVAIFAGQWMWNDSGWDSFILWPMSLCGLPLIAMFGAESISRVIQALHKRAAK
;
A
#
# COMPACT_ATOMS: atom_id res chain seq x y z
N MET A 1 28.29 34.09 -22.83
CA MET A 1 26.92 33.57 -22.74
C MET A 1 27.03 32.22 -22.05
N PRO A 2 26.68 32.11 -20.76
CA PRO A 2 26.85 30.86 -20.02
C PRO A 2 25.83 29.82 -20.52
N GLU A 3 26.32 28.62 -20.80
CA GLU A 3 25.50 27.48 -21.21
C GLU A 3 24.60 27.07 -20.04
N PRO A 4 23.29 26.84 -20.27
CA PRO A 4 22.40 26.42 -19.19
C PRO A 4 22.72 24.98 -18.79
N ASP A 5 22.90 24.77 -17.49
CA ASP A 5 23.09 23.46 -16.89
C ASP A 5 22.05 22.46 -17.43
N SER A 6 22.56 21.33 -17.95
CA SER A 6 21.83 20.25 -18.61
C SER A 6 20.81 19.52 -17.73
N SER A 7 20.59 20.00 -16.50
CA SER A 7 19.62 19.51 -15.52
C SER A 7 18.31 20.32 -15.48
N SER A 8 18.18 21.39 -16.27
CA SER A 8 16.96 22.21 -16.30
C SER A 8 16.10 21.88 -17.54
N THR A 9 14.83 21.55 -17.32
CA THR A 9 13.85 21.38 -18.41
C THR A 9 13.42 22.75 -18.97
N LEU A 10 12.78 22.78 -20.15
CA LEU A 10 12.32 24.00 -20.85
C LEU A 10 11.40 24.93 -20.02
N LEU A 11 10.92 24.48 -18.86
CA LEU A 11 10.10 25.25 -17.92
C LEU A 11 10.85 25.69 -16.66
N ASN A 12 12.19 25.62 -16.67
CA ASN A 12 13.04 25.88 -15.51
C ASN A 12 12.59 25.06 -14.27
N ARG A 13 12.09 23.84 -14.52
CA ARG A 13 11.68 22.90 -13.48
C ARG A 13 12.85 21.97 -13.23
N VAL A 14 13.33 21.96 -12.00
CA VAL A 14 14.25 20.94 -11.50
C VAL A 14 13.49 19.62 -11.51
N GLU A 15 13.78 18.76 -12.47
CA GLU A 15 13.24 17.40 -12.47
C GLU A 15 13.92 16.62 -11.33
N SER A 16 13.15 16.32 -10.28
CA SER A 16 13.50 15.21 -9.41
C SER A 16 13.37 13.93 -10.25
N HIS A 17 14.49 13.47 -10.81
CA HIS A 17 14.55 12.22 -11.55
C HIS A 17 13.91 11.12 -10.70
N GLY A 18 13.04 10.31 -11.34
CA GLY A 18 12.10 9.41 -10.67
C GLY A 18 12.79 8.58 -9.61
N GLN A 19 12.48 8.84 -8.34
CA GLN A 19 12.95 7.98 -7.26
C GLN A 19 12.49 6.57 -7.57
N CYS A 20 13.41 5.61 -7.42
CA CYS A 20 13.14 4.20 -7.67
C CYS A 20 11.97 3.79 -6.77
N PHE A 21 10.78 3.68 -7.36
CA PHE A 21 9.58 3.33 -6.62
C PHE A 21 9.85 1.98 -5.94
N PRO A 22 9.64 1.85 -4.62
CA PRO A 22 9.98 0.63 -3.90
C PRO A 22 8.96 -0.47 -4.19
N TRP A 23 8.96 -0.96 -5.43
CA TRP A 23 8.07 -1.99 -5.96
C TRP A 23 8.07 -3.25 -5.09
N TYR A 24 9.24 -3.67 -4.62
CA TYR A 24 9.37 -4.82 -3.74
C TYR A 24 8.66 -4.63 -2.39
N LEU A 25 8.69 -3.42 -1.82
CA LEU A 25 8.01 -3.15 -0.56
C LEU A 25 6.48 -3.16 -0.73
N GLU A 26 5.98 -2.66 -1.86
CA GLU A 26 4.56 -2.73 -2.17
C GLU A 26 4.09 -4.19 -2.34
N LYS A 27 4.85 -5.01 -3.10
CA LYS A 27 4.53 -6.43 -3.25
C LYS A 27 4.57 -7.19 -1.93
N LEU A 28 5.57 -6.91 -1.08
CA LEU A 28 5.68 -7.53 0.23
C LEU A 28 4.50 -7.12 1.13
N SER A 29 4.13 -5.84 1.15
CA SER A 29 2.98 -5.33 1.89
C SER A 29 1.67 -5.99 1.43
N PHE A 30 1.50 -6.17 0.13
CA PHE A 30 0.32 -6.83 -0.43
C PHE A 30 0.23 -8.30 -0.01
N ILE A 31 1.33 -9.05 -0.13
CA ILE A 31 1.40 -10.46 0.30
C ILE A 31 1.12 -10.57 1.82
N LEU A 32 1.74 -9.70 2.62
CA LEU A 32 1.51 -9.67 4.07
C LEU A 32 0.03 -9.43 4.38
N THR A 33 -0.62 -8.53 3.65
CA THR A 33 -2.04 -8.23 3.84
C THR A 33 -2.92 -9.42 3.49
N ILE A 34 -2.60 -10.17 2.43
CA ILE A 34 -3.31 -11.42 2.10
C ILE A 34 -3.15 -12.45 3.22
N ILE A 35 -1.95 -12.64 3.73
CA ILE A 35 -1.69 -13.58 4.83
C ILE A 35 -2.54 -13.21 6.05
N VAL A 36 -2.51 -11.94 6.47
CA VAL A 36 -3.31 -11.44 7.58
C VAL A 36 -4.81 -11.65 7.33
N ALA A 37 -5.28 -11.39 6.12
CA ALA A 37 -6.69 -11.60 5.75
C ALA A 37 -7.10 -13.08 5.86
N ILE A 38 -6.25 -14.01 5.41
CA ILE A 38 -6.51 -15.45 5.54
C ILE A 38 -6.63 -15.86 7.01
N PHE A 39 -5.67 -15.44 7.85
CA PHE A 39 -5.72 -15.75 9.28
C PHE A 39 -6.92 -15.11 9.98
N ALA A 40 -7.26 -13.87 9.63
CA ALA A 40 -8.45 -13.19 10.14
C ALA A 40 -9.73 -13.93 9.75
N GLY A 41 -9.81 -14.45 8.51
CA GLY A 41 -10.94 -15.26 8.04
C GLY A 41 -11.05 -16.59 8.80
N GLN A 42 -9.93 -17.28 9.02
CA GLN A 42 -9.89 -18.51 9.81
C GLN A 42 -10.36 -18.26 11.24
N TRP A 43 -9.88 -17.19 11.88
CA TRP A 43 -10.31 -16.80 13.21
C TRP A 43 -11.81 -16.45 13.26
N MET A 44 -12.31 -15.72 12.25
CA MET A 44 -13.73 -15.38 12.14
C MET A 44 -14.61 -16.64 12.16
N TRP A 45 -14.26 -17.64 11.37
CA TRP A 45 -15.09 -18.85 11.23
C TRP A 45 -14.89 -19.89 12.34
N ASN A 46 -13.73 -19.94 12.99
CA ASN A 46 -13.44 -20.98 13.99
C ASN A 46 -13.61 -20.50 15.45
N ASP A 47 -13.24 -19.25 15.75
CA ASP A 47 -13.06 -18.80 17.14
C ASP A 47 -13.89 -17.57 17.53
N SER A 48 -14.42 -16.80 16.57
CA SER A 48 -15.08 -15.52 16.88
C SER A 48 -16.43 -15.65 17.59
N GLY A 49 -17.10 -16.80 17.46
CA GLY A 49 -18.45 -17.02 17.98
C GLY A 49 -19.53 -16.17 17.31
N TRP A 50 -19.25 -15.59 16.14
CA TRP A 50 -20.20 -14.76 15.40
C TRP A 50 -21.33 -15.59 14.80
N ASP A 51 -22.50 -14.97 14.67
CA ASP A 51 -23.63 -15.57 13.99
C ASP A 51 -23.34 -15.71 12.48
N SER A 52 -23.78 -16.83 11.90
CA SER A 52 -23.62 -17.14 10.47
C SER A 52 -24.16 -16.04 9.55
N PHE A 53 -25.20 -15.31 9.98
CA PHE A 53 -25.79 -14.19 9.24
C PHE A 53 -24.83 -12.99 9.12
N ILE A 54 -23.93 -12.80 10.08
CA ILE A 54 -22.92 -11.73 10.08
C ILE A 54 -21.63 -12.22 9.40
N LEU A 55 -21.26 -13.48 9.61
CA LEU A 55 -20.07 -14.09 9.02
C LEU A 55 -20.09 -14.06 7.50
N TRP A 56 -21.25 -14.30 6.89
CA TRP A 56 -21.42 -14.33 5.43
C TRP A 56 -21.06 -12.99 4.75
N PRO A 57 -21.73 -11.87 5.07
CA PRO A 57 -21.41 -10.58 4.45
C PRO A 57 -20.02 -10.09 4.83
N MET A 58 -19.53 -10.38 6.05
CA MET A 58 -18.17 -10.03 6.42
C MET A 58 -17.12 -10.83 5.65
N SER A 59 -17.37 -12.10 5.33
CA SER A 59 -16.42 -12.91 4.56
C SER A 59 -16.40 -12.53 3.08
N LEU A 60 -17.57 -12.24 2.49
CA LEU A 60 -17.67 -11.89 1.07
C LEU A 60 -17.25 -10.44 0.77
N CYS A 61 -17.63 -9.51 1.63
CA CYS A 61 -17.45 -8.07 1.35
C CYS A 61 -16.53 -7.40 2.36
N GLY A 62 -16.73 -7.64 3.66
CA GLY A 62 -15.98 -6.95 4.71
C GLY A 62 -14.48 -7.22 4.63
N LEU A 63 -14.10 -8.48 4.63
CA LEU A 63 -12.72 -8.94 4.71
C LEU A 63 -11.91 -8.61 3.44
N PRO A 64 -12.45 -8.79 2.21
CA PRO A 64 -11.79 -8.30 1.00
C PRO A 64 -11.64 -6.77 0.95
N LEU A 65 -12.64 -6.01 1.41
CA LEU A 65 -12.54 -4.55 1.46
C LEU A 65 -11.48 -4.10 2.47
N ILE A 66 -11.48 -4.68 3.68
CA ILE A 66 -10.47 -4.38 4.70
C ILE A 66 -9.07 -4.72 4.19
N ALA A 67 -8.90 -5.85 3.49
CA ALA A 67 -7.63 -6.23 2.89
C ALA A 67 -7.18 -5.22 1.81
N MET A 68 -8.09 -4.81 0.91
CA MET A 68 -7.79 -3.78 -0.10
C MET A 68 -7.38 -2.45 0.52
N PHE A 69 -8.22 -1.90 1.41
CA PHE A 69 -7.95 -0.62 2.06
C PHE A 69 -6.71 -0.67 2.95
N GLY A 70 -6.48 -1.79 3.64
CA GLY A 70 -5.29 -2.01 4.45
C GLY A 70 -4.03 -2.00 3.59
N ALA A 71 -4.01 -2.77 2.50
CA ALA A 71 -2.86 -2.83 1.60
C ALA A 71 -2.54 -1.45 0.98
N GLU A 72 -3.56 -0.72 0.52
CA GLU A 72 -3.37 0.63 -0.02
C GLU A 72 -2.85 1.60 1.03
N SER A 73 -3.42 1.56 2.23
CA SER A 73 -3.02 2.45 3.33
C SER A 73 -1.57 2.22 3.73
N ILE A 74 -1.15 0.95 3.85
CA ILE A 74 0.23 0.59 4.17
C ILE A 74 1.17 1.05 3.04
N SER A 75 0.81 0.83 1.77
CA SER A 75 1.62 1.32 0.64
C SER A 75 1.77 2.84 0.68
N ARG A 76 0.70 3.59 0.95
CA ARG A 76 0.75 5.07 1.08
C ARG A 76 1.65 5.51 2.24
N VAL A 77 1.61 4.81 3.38
CA VAL A 77 2.49 5.11 4.53
C VAL A 77 3.95 4.84 4.19
N ILE A 78 4.26 3.70 3.57
CA ILE A 78 5.62 3.36 3.14
C ILE A 78 6.15 4.42 2.16
N GLN A 79 5.35 4.81 1.18
CA GLN A 79 5.72 5.86 0.22
C GLN A 79 5.93 7.22 0.90
N ALA A 80 5.08 7.58 1.88
CA ALA A 80 5.23 8.81 2.64
C ALA A 80 6.51 8.84 3.49
N LEU A 81 6.85 7.71 4.13
CA LEU A 81 8.09 7.56 4.89
C LEU A 81 9.32 7.62 3.98
N HIS A 82 9.30 6.95 2.83
CA HIS A 82 10.40 6.99 1.87
C HIS A 82 10.66 8.42 1.37
N LYS A 83 9.61 9.17 1.01
CA LYS A 83 9.73 10.58 0.60
C LYS A 83 10.29 11.48 1.70
N ARG A 84 9.99 11.19 2.97
CA ARG A 84 10.54 11.93 4.12
C ARG A 84 12.00 11.59 4.39
N ALA A 85 12.40 10.33 4.22
CA ALA A 85 13.77 9.88 4.43
C ALA A 85 14.74 10.35 3.32
N ALA A 86 14.22 10.64 2.13
CA ALA A 86 15.01 11.15 1.02
C ALA A 86 15.16 12.69 0.99
N LYS A 87 14.69 13.39 2.02
CA LYS A 87 14.82 14.84 2.21
C LYS A 87 15.82 15.13 3.32
#